data_AF-A0A7W1BBR0-F1
#
_entry.id   AF-A0A7W1BBR0-F1
#
_cell.length_a   1.000
_cell.length_b   1.000
_cell.length_c   1.000
_cell.angle_alpha   90.00
_cell.angle_beta   90.00
_cell.angle_gamma   90.00
#
_symmetry.space_group_name_H-M   'P 1'
#
loop_
_entity.id
_entity.type
_entity.pdbx_description
1 polymer ?
#
loop_
_entity_poly.entity_id
_entity_poly.type
_entity_poly.pdbx_seq_one_letter_code
_entity_poly.pdbx_strand_id
1 'polypeptide(L)'
;MPSAAAKPVSARPRRPALPHRHPRRTREEHSQEIAQDYVEIIAELIAATGEARVIDLARRLGVTHVTVARTIQRLQREGLVTSLPYR
;
A
#
# COMPACT_ATOMS: atom_id res chain seq x y z
N MET A 1 -48.01 -26.01 24.11
CA MET A 1 -46.60 -26.42 24.33
C MET A 1 -46.46 -27.88 23.93
N PRO A 2 -45.38 -28.31 23.24
CA PRO A 2 -45.37 -28.34 21.78
C PRO A 2 -45.12 -29.73 21.17
N SER A 3 -45.51 -29.80 19.89
CA SER A 3 -45.43 -30.91 18.94
C SER A 3 -43.99 -31.26 18.58
N ALA A 4 -43.68 -32.56 18.56
CA ALA A 4 -42.45 -33.11 18.05
C ALA A 4 -42.44 -33.06 16.52
N ALA A 5 -41.45 -32.36 15.95
CA ALA A 5 -41.10 -32.45 14.54
C ALA A 5 -39.58 -32.35 14.39
N ALA A 6 -38.95 -33.49 14.16
CA ALA A 6 -37.57 -33.57 13.72
C ALA A 6 -37.46 -33.02 12.28
N LYS A 7 -36.41 -32.24 11.99
CA LYS A 7 -35.99 -31.92 10.61
C LYS A 7 -34.53 -32.35 10.42
N PRO A 8 -34.20 -33.06 9.33
CA PRO A 8 -32.88 -33.63 9.12
C PRO A 8 -31.88 -32.55 8.64
N VAL A 9 -30.66 -32.68 9.12
CA VAL A 9 -29.48 -31.94 8.68
C VAL A 9 -29.05 -32.41 7.28
N SER A 10 -29.28 -31.59 6.25
CA SER A 10 -28.70 -31.84 4.92
C SER A 10 -27.40 -31.06 4.77
N ALA A 11 -26.29 -31.72 5.08
CA ALA A 11 -24.95 -31.28 4.77
C ALA A 11 -24.75 -31.33 3.25
N ARG A 12 -24.51 -30.17 2.62
CA ARG A 12 -24.16 -30.08 1.20
C ARG A 12 -22.63 -30.00 1.06
N PRO A 13 -22.01 -30.84 0.20
CA PRO A 13 -20.56 -30.96 0.15
C PRO A 13 -19.89 -29.73 -0.47
N ARG A 14 -18.67 -29.49 0.03
CA ARG A 14 -17.76 -28.37 -0.23
C ARG A 14 -17.51 -28.18 -1.74
N ARG A 15 -17.74 -26.97 -2.24
CA ARG A 15 -17.17 -26.53 -3.52
C ARG A 15 -15.64 -26.52 -3.38
N PRO A 16 -14.86 -27.13 -4.28
CA PRO A 16 -13.42 -26.93 -4.28
C PRO A 16 -13.15 -25.49 -4.76
N ALA A 17 -12.74 -24.62 -3.84
CA ALA A 17 -12.18 -23.33 -4.20
C ALA A 17 -10.84 -23.59 -4.90
N LEU A 18 -10.81 -23.30 -6.21
CA LEU A 18 -9.65 -23.40 -7.09
C LEU A 18 -8.40 -22.76 -6.44
N PRO A 19 -7.20 -23.39 -6.47
CA PRO A 19 -5.98 -22.74 -6.02
C PRO A 19 -5.43 -21.90 -7.18
N HIS A 20 -5.70 -20.61 -7.19
CA HIS A 20 -5.09 -19.71 -8.18
C HIS A 20 -4.30 -18.62 -7.50
N ARG A 21 -2.98 -18.86 -7.58
CA ARG A 21 -1.90 -17.90 -7.70
C ARG A 21 -1.48 -17.20 -6.41
N HIS A 22 -0.29 -17.57 -5.95
CA HIS A 22 0.46 -16.86 -4.93
C HIS A 22 0.59 -15.35 -5.29
N PRO A 23 -0.02 -14.42 -4.52
CA PRO A 23 0.07 -12.98 -4.79
C PRO A 23 1.36 -12.35 -4.27
N ARG A 24 2.42 -13.14 -4.06
CA ARG A 24 3.64 -12.66 -3.38
C ARG A 24 4.64 -11.99 -4.33
N ARG A 25 4.76 -12.46 -5.58
CA ARG A 25 5.74 -11.92 -6.54
C ARG A 25 5.36 -10.54 -7.09
N THR A 26 4.08 -10.24 -7.23
CA THR A 26 3.60 -8.93 -7.73
C THR A 26 3.75 -7.79 -6.73
N ARG A 27 3.94 -8.09 -5.44
CA ARG A 27 3.93 -7.06 -4.39
C ARG A 27 5.29 -6.38 -4.22
N GLU A 28 6.36 -7.08 -4.52
CA GLU A 28 7.74 -6.55 -4.45
C GLU A 28 8.03 -5.68 -5.67
N GLU A 29 7.70 -6.15 -6.87
CA GLU A 29 7.83 -5.38 -8.13
C GLU A 29 7.02 -4.07 -8.06
N HIS A 30 5.75 -4.16 -7.66
CA HIS A 30 4.91 -2.96 -7.51
C HIS A 30 5.40 -2.01 -6.41
N SER A 31 6.04 -2.56 -5.37
CA SER A 31 6.64 -1.74 -4.32
C SER A 31 7.83 -0.94 -4.85
N GLN A 32 8.63 -1.52 -5.73
CA GLN A 32 9.77 -0.86 -6.37
C GLN A 32 9.32 0.21 -7.36
N GLU A 33 8.28 -0.05 -8.16
CA GLU A 33 7.67 0.95 -9.06
C GLU A 33 7.24 2.19 -8.28
N ILE A 34 6.46 2.02 -7.20
CA ILE A 34 6.03 3.13 -6.35
C ILE A 34 7.24 3.84 -5.71
N ALA A 35 8.28 3.11 -5.31
CA ALA A 35 9.47 3.74 -4.75
C ALA A 35 10.15 4.67 -5.78
N GLN A 36 10.27 4.20 -7.02
CA GLN A 36 10.88 4.94 -8.11
C GLN A 36 10.11 6.22 -8.42
N ASP A 37 8.78 6.14 -8.57
CA ASP A 37 7.92 7.30 -8.82
C ASP A 37 8.08 8.38 -7.74
N TYR A 38 8.16 7.95 -6.48
CA TYR A 38 8.33 8.89 -5.36
C TYR A 38 9.71 9.53 -5.36
N VAL A 39 10.77 8.78 -5.64
CA VAL A 39 12.14 9.33 -5.71
C VAL A 39 12.26 10.34 -6.86
N GLU A 40 11.66 10.05 -8.02
CA GLU A 40 11.66 10.96 -9.17
C GLU A 40 10.97 12.29 -8.84
N ILE A 41 9.78 12.25 -8.23
CA ILE A 41 9.05 13.47 -7.85
C ILE A 41 9.77 14.23 -6.72
N ILE A 42 10.40 13.52 -5.78
CA ILE A 42 11.24 14.15 -4.74
C ILE A 42 12.41 14.90 -5.40
N ALA A 43 13.10 14.27 -6.36
CA ALA A 43 14.21 14.89 -7.07
C ALA A 43 13.75 16.10 -7.89
N GLU A 44 12.61 15.98 -8.58
CA GLU A 44 12.02 17.09 -9.35
C GLU A 44 11.62 18.25 -8.44
N LEU A 45 11.00 17.97 -7.29
CA LEU A 45 10.66 19.00 -6.30
C LEU A 45 11.92 19.68 -5.78
N ILE A 46 12.96 18.93 -5.39
CA ILE A 46 14.22 19.50 -4.93
C ILE A 46 14.86 20.35 -6.04
N ALA A 47 14.82 19.91 -7.29
CA ALA A 47 15.36 20.68 -8.42
C ALA A 47 14.57 21.97 -8.68
N ALA A 48 13.24 21.94 -8.51
CA ALA A 48 12.36 23.07 -8.80
C ALA A 48 12.28 24.09 -7.66
N THR A 49 12.24 23.65 -6.40
CA THR A 49 12.00 24.52 -5.23
C THR A 49 13.15 24.54 -4.23
N GLY A 50 14.14 23.65 -4.37
CA GLY A 50 15.22 23.45 -3.41
C GLY A 50 14.87 22.48 -2.27
N GLU A 51 13.60 22.08 -2.13
CA GLU A 51 13.15 21.21 -1.03
C GLU A 51 11.90 20.39 -1.38
N ALA A 52 11.91 19.10 -1.01
CA ALA A 52 10.74 18.22 -1.15
C ALA A 52 9.92 18.20 0.15
N ARG A 53 8.81 18.95 0.17
CA ARG A 53 7.88 18.95 1.31
C ARG A 53 6.79 17.90 1.13
N VAL A 54 6.41 17.24 2.22
CA VAL A 54 5.37 16.19 2.23
C VAL A 54 4.03 16.69 1.68
N ILE A 55 3.70 17.96 1.92
CA ILE A 55 2.46 18.60 1.44
C ILE A 55 2.47 18.72 -0.09
N ASP A 56 3.61 19.10 -0.68
CA ASP A 56 3.73 19.28 -2.13
C ASP A 56 3.72 17.93 -2.86
N LEU A 57 4.37 16.92 -2.27
CA LEU A 57 4.27 15.52 -2.71
C LEU A 57 2.82 15.02 -2.70
N ALA A 58 2.10 15.22 -1.59
CA ALA A 58 0.71 14.78 -1.47
C ALA A 58 -0.20 15.43 -2.54
N ARG A 59 0.01 16.73 -2.79
CA ARG A 59 -0.73 17.48 -3.83
C ARG A 59 -0.41 16.98 -5.24
N ARG A 60 0.86 16.76 -5.57
CA ARG A 60 1.28 16.30 -6.92
C ARG A 60 0.85 14.87 -7.20
N LEU A 61 0.97 13.98 -6.22
CA LEU A 61 0.63 12.57 -6.35
C LEU A 61 -0.88 12.27 -6.18
N GLY A 62 -1.68 13.25 -5.72
CA GLY A 62 -3.10 13.04 -5.45
C GLY A 62 -3.37 12.05 -4.32
N VAL A 63 -2.40 11.83 -3.42
CA VAL A 63 -2.50 10.89 -2.30
C VAL A 63 -2.60 11.64 -0.98
N THR A 64 -3.02 10.94 0.07
CA THR A 64 -3.08 11.53 1.41
C THR A 64 -1.68 11.79 1.97
N HIS A 65 -1.54 12.83 2.80
CA HIS A 65 -0.30 13.11 3.55
C HIS A 65 0.21 11.89 4.33
N VAL A 66 -0.71 11.06 4.86
CA VAL A 66 -0.38 9.84 5.61
C VAL A 66 0.27 8.80 4.69
N THR A 67 -0.21 8.67 3.46
CA THR A 67 0.39 7.80 2.45
C THR A 67 1.81 8.24 2.14
N VAL A 68 2.01 9.53 1.85
CA VAL A 68 3.34 10.08 1.56
C VAL A 68 4.30 9.87 2.72
N ALA A 69 3.88 10.18 3.94
CA ALA A 69 4.71 10.00 5.13
C ALA A 69 5.13 8.54 5.31
N ARG A 70 4.23 7.57 5.09
CA ARG A 70 4.56 6.15 5.14
C ARG A 70 5.54 5.74 4.04
N THR A 71 5.36 6.23 2.82
CA THR A 71 6.29 5.94 1.71
C THR A 71 7.67 6.53 1.98
N ILE A 72 7.76 7.78 2.43
CA ILE A 72 9.02 8.42 2.80
C ILE A 72 9.72 7.64 3.92
N GLN A 73 8.99 7.24 4.97
CA GLN A 73 9.57 6.40 6.04
C GLN A 73 10.13 5.08 5.50
N ARG A 74 9.47 4.48 4.50
CA ARG A 74 9.96 3.26 3.85
C ARG A 74 11.22 3.54 3.03
N LEU A 75 11.21 4.58 2.21
CA LEU A 75 12.37 5.01 1.42
C LEU A 75 13.58 5.36 2.30
N GLN A 76 13.36 5.94 3.48
CA GLN A 76 14.42 6.19 4.46
C GLN A 76 15.04 4.90 4.99
N ARG A 77 14.21 3.90 5.31
CA ARG A 77 14.71 2.58 5.75
C ARG A 77 15.48 1.85 4.64
N GLU A 78 15.09 2.09 3.40
CA GLU A 78 15.77 1.57 2.20
C GLU A 78 17.02 2.40 1.83
N GLY A 79 17.29 3.52 2.51
CA GLY A 79 18.46 4.38 2.26
C GLY A 79 18.35 5.23 0.98
N LEU A 80 17.14 5.34 0.41
CA LEU A 80 16.90 6.06 -0.85
C LEU A 80 16.69 7.57 -0.65
N VAL A 81 16.24 7.98 0.53
CA VAL A 81 15.99 9.39 0.86
C VAL A 81 16.40 9.71 2.29
N THR A 82 16.78 10.96 2.54
CA THR A 82 17.07 11.48 3.87
C THR A 82 16.12 12.64 4.17
N SER A 83 15.35 12.57 5.25
CA SER A 83 14.59 13.74 5.72
C SER A 83 15.41 14.52 6.73
N LEU A 84 15.55 15.82 6.51
CA LEU A 84 16.01 16.73 7.55
C LEU A 84 14.84 17.01 8.52
N PRO A 85 15.00 16.88 9.84
CA PRO A 85 13.98 17.29 10.79
C PRO A 85 13.67 18.77 10.59
N TYR A 86 12.37 19.10 10.63
CA TYR A 86 11.82 20.42 10.37
C TYR A 86 12.58 21.51 11.17
N ARG A 87 13.11 22.52 10.47
CA ARG A 87 13.53 23.78 11.08
C ARG A 87 12.38 24.77 11.08
#